data_AF-A0A9D8I4G8-F1
#
_entry.id   AF-A0A9D8I4G8-F1
#
_cell.length_a   1.000
_cell.length_b   1.000
_cell.length_c   1.000
_cell.angle_alpha   90.00
_cell.angle_beta   90.00
_cell.angle_gamma   90.00
#
_symmetry.space_group_name_H-M   'P 1'
#
loop_
_entity.id
_entity.type
_entity.pdbx_description
1 polymer ?
#
loop_
_entity_poly.entity_id
_entity_poly.type
_entity_poly.pdbx_seq_one_letter_code
_entity_poly.pdbx_strand_id
1 'polypeptide(L)'
;MLVGPYRFTVEDARNTVSSARTILSQMSEGREHLLADARSELESLLSGIDTEHLDAERARRLLVPVWNIIMSATPTLCAAAAPLLVNPGVVARLNTGSGGIPKGSVDRVEVDFSGVVGDVQANRKHHGRPFQALSLWSREVIEALNAEGHSLHPGAAGENITVSGIDWSLVRPGTRVRVGGVVIDISSYATPCRQLAHLFVDRDFGRIHHDRDLESGASTCRLYATVVQPGFIRVGDPLTFVVD
;
A
#
# COMPACT_ATOMS: atom_id res chain seq x y z
N MET A 1 -19.53 4.42 -6.73
CA MET A 1 -20.10 4.03 -5.42
C MET A 1 -19.33 4.78 -4.36
N LEU A 2 -20.01 5.24 -3.31
CA LEU A 2 -19.37 5.93 -2.18
C LEU A 2 -19.44 5.01 -0.96
N VAL A 3 -18.32 4.86 -0.27
CA VAL A 3 -18.24 4.18 1.03
C VAL A 3 -17.47 5.08 1.97
N GLY A 4 -18.18 5.78 2.86
CA GLY A 4 -17.61 6.89 3.61
C GLY A 4 -17.02 7.95 2.65
N PRO A 5 -15.75 8.36 2.83
CA PRO A 5 -15.11 9.34 1.94
C PRO A 5 -14.57 8.74 0.64
N TYR A 6 -14.57 7.42 0.49
CA TYR A 6 -13.92 6.73 -0.63
C TYR A 6 -14.87 6.55 -1.82
N ARG A 7 -14.37 6.85 -3.02
CA ARG A 7 -15.07 6.63 -4.27
C ARG A 7 -14.55 5.36 -4.95
N PHE A 8 -15.46 4.43 -5.23
CA PHE A 8 -15.20 3.19 -5.94
C PHE A 8 -15.89 3.17 -7.31
N THR A 9 -15.16 2.80 -8.35
CA THR A 9 -15.77 2.25 -9.57
C THR A 9 -16.29 0.82 -9.31
N VAL A 10 -17.02 0.25 -10.26
CA VAL A 10 -17.44 -1.16 -10.16
C VAL A 10 -16.23 -2.09 -10.12
N GLU A 11 -15.20 -1.76 -10.88
CA GLU A 11 -13.97 -2.55 -10.94
C GLU A 11 -13.17 -2.45 -9.64
N ASP A 12 -13.09 -1.27 -9.03
CA ASP A 12 -12.49 -1.12 -7.70
C ASP A 12 -13.22 -1.99 -6.68
N ALA A 13 -14.56 -2.03 -6.74
CA ALA A 13 -15.34 -2.85 -5.82
C ALA A 13 -15.06 -4.34 -5.98
N ARG A 14 -15.03 -4.85 -7.22
CA ARG A 14 -14.68 -6.25 -7.50
C ARG A 14 -13.31 -6.59 -6.93
N ASN A 15 -12.32 -5.76 -7.27
CA ASN A 15 -10.94 -5.97 -6.87
C ASN A 15 -10.75 -5.86 -5.35
N THR A 16 -11.46 -4.96 -4.67
CA THR A 16 -11.45 -4.89 -3.20
C THR A 16 -12.04 -6.15 -2.58
N VAL A 17 -13.15 -6.66 -3.11
CA VAL A 17 -13.78 -7.88 -2.59
C VAL A 17 -12.90 -9.12 -2.85
N SER A 18 -12.34 -9.26 -4.05
CA SER A 18 -11.45 -10.39 -4.37
C SER A 18 -10.14 -10.36 -3.57
N SER A 19 -9.59 -9.16 -3.33
CA SER A 19 -8.34 -9.01 -2.57
C SER A 19 -8.52 -9.05 -1.05
N ALA A 20 -9.75 -9.05 -0.54
CA ALA A 20 -10.02 -8.84 0.89
C ALA A 20 -9.30 -9.83 1.81
N ARG A 21 -9.28 -11.12 1.43
CA ARG A 21 -8.58 -12.17 2.18
C ARG A 21 -7.09 -11.93 2.22
N THR A 22 -6.49 -11.64 1.07
CA THR A 22 -5.06 -11.35 0.94
C THR A 22 -4.68 -10.10 1.74
N ILE A 23 -5.49 -9.04 1.66
CA ILE A 23 -5.25 -7.79 2.41
C ILE A 23 -5.23 -8.08 3.92
N LEU A 24 -6.27 -8.70 4.47
CA LEU A 24 -6.29 -9.02 5.91
C LEU A 24 -5.14 -9.96 6.32
N SER A 25 -4.85 -10.97 5.50
CA SER A 25 -3.73 -11.88 5.74
C SER A 25 -2.42 -11.11 5.87
N GLN A 26 -2.11 -10.22 4.91
CA GLN A 26 -0.89 -9.42 4.93
C GLN A 26 -0.87 -8.44 6.12
N MET A 27 -2.00 -7.77 6.41
CA MET A 27 -2.09 -6.85 7.55
C MET A 27 -1.80 -7.55 8.88
N SER A 28 -2.25 -8.79 9.04
CA SER A 28 -2.07 -9.57 10.26
C SER A 28 -0.85 -10.48 10.29
N GLU A 29 0.08 -10.37 9.34
CA GLU A 29 1.25 -11.26 9.27
C GLU A 29 2.06 -11.26 10.59
N GLY A 30 2.21 -12.44 11.20
CA GLY A 30 2.84 -12.62 12.53
C GLY A 30 2.00 -12.10 13.70
N ARG A 31 0.73 -11.76 13.45
CA ARG A 31 -0.24 -11.11 14.35
C ARG A 31 -1.67 -11.61 14.09
N GLU A 32 -1.83 -12.82 13.57
CA GLU A 32 -3.09 -13.33 13.00
C GLU A 32 -4.20 -13.40 14.05
N HIS A 33 -3.84 -13.70 15.30
CA HIS A 33 -4.77 -13.77 16.42
C HIS A 33 -5.46 -12.43 16.73
N LEU A 34 -4.83 -11.29 16.40
CA LEU A 34 -5.42 -9.97 16.64
C LEU A 34 -6.57 -9.63 15.68
N LEU A 35 -6.61 -10.26 14.50
CA LEU A 35 -7.67 -10.08 13.51
C LEU A 35 -8.54 -11.34 13.35
N ALA A 36 -8.57 -12.23 14.35
CA ALA A 36 -9.30 -13.49 14.27
C ALA A 36 -10.81 -13.26 14.00
N ASP A 37 -11.42 -12.31 14.71
CA ASP A 37 -12.84 -11.98 14.56
C ASP A 37 -13.14 -11.36 13.18
N ALA A 38 -12.35 -10.37 12.77
CA ALA A 38 -12.47 -9.72 11.47
C ALA A 38 -12.34 -10.74 10.31
N ARG A 39 -11.42 -11.70 10.45
CA ARG A 39 -11.25 -12.79 9.48
C ARG A 39 -12.44 -13.74 9.47
N SER A 40 -12.96 -14.11 10.64
CA SER A 40 -14.14 -14.97 10.74
C SER A 40 -15.38 -14.31 10.12
N GLU A 41 -15.57 -13.03 10.37
CA GLU A 41 -16.64 -12.23 9.76
C GLU A 41 -16.49 -12.19 8.23
N LEU A 42 -15.28 -11.94 7.72
CA LEU A 42 -15.03 -11.93 6.28
C LEU A 42 -15.32 -13.28 5.62
N GLU A 43 -14.89 -14.38 6.24
CA GLU A 43 -15.13 -15.72 5.70
C GLU A 43 -16.63 -16.08 5.72
N SER A 44 -17.36 -15.68 6.76
CA SER A 44 -18.81 -15.83 6.80
C SER A 44 -19.49 -15.05 5.67
N LEU A 45 -19.08 -13.78 5.47
CA LEU A 45 -19.62 -12.88 4.45
C LEU A 45 -19.37 -13.38 3.02
N LEU A 46 -18.20 -13.97 2.77
CA LEU A 46 -17.77 -14.43 1.44
C LEU A 46 -18.00 -15.93 1.22
N SER A 47 -18.70 -16.61 2.13
CA SER A 47 -18.95 -18.04 2.05
C SER A 47 -19.77 -18.41 0.80
N GLY A 48 -19.24 -19.35 0.02
CA GLY A 48 -19.88 -19.82 -1.23
C GLY A 48 -19.89 -18.80 -2.37
N ILE A 49 -19.14 -17.70 -2.25
CA ILE A 49 -19.04 -16.66 -3.27
C ILE A 49 -17.74 -16.83 -4.05
N ASP A 50 -17.85 -17.01 -5.37
CA ASP A 50 -16.70 -16.86 -6.28
C ASP A 50 -16.36 -15.36 -6.38
N THR A 51 -15.29 -14.97 -5.70
CA THR A 51 -14.83 -13.58 -5.65
C THR A 51 -14.04 -13.17 -6.89
N GLU A 52 -13.53 -14.12 -7.68
CA GLU A 52 -12.75 -13.85 -8.89
C GLU A 52 -13.65 -13.44 -10.07
N HIS A 53 -14.88 -13.96 -10.10
CA HIS A 53 -15.85 -13.70 -11.17
C HIS A 53 -17.11 -12.96 -10.68
N LEU A 54 -16.93 -11.95 -9.83
CA LEU A 54 -18.04 -11.15 -9.30
C LEU A 54 -18.72 -10.31 -10.38
N ASP A 55 -20.02 -10.51 -10.54
CA ASP A 55 -20.86 -9.57 -11.29
C ASP A 55 -20.90 -8.18 -10.61
N ALA A 56 -21.36 -7.18 -11.35
CA ALA A 56 -21.38 -5.81 -10.86
C ALA A 56 -22.29 -5.64 -9.64
N GLU A 57 -23.43 -6.33 -9.58
CA GLU A 57 -24.43 -6.19 -8.52
C GLU A 57 -23.91 -6.76 -7.20
N ARG A 58 -23.38 -7.98 -7.23
CA ARG A 58 -22.73 -8.63 -6.08
C ARG A 58 -21.57 -7.81 -5.57
N ALA A 59 -20.74 -7.27 -6.45
CA ALA A 59 -19.64 -6.38 -6.06
C ALA A 59 -20.15 -5.15 -5.30
N ARG A 60 -21.24 -4.50 -5.76
CA ARG A 60 -21.82 -3.35 -5.02
C ARG A 60 -22.32 -3.74 -3.64
N ARG A 61 -22.99 -4.90 -3.55
CA ARG A 61 -23.59 -5.40 -2.30
C ARG A 61 -22.53 -5.75 -1.25
N LEU A 62 -21.44 -6.38 -1.68
CA LEU A 62 -20.37 -6.85 -0.79
C LEU A 62 -19.37 -5.76 -0.42
N LEU A 63 -19.23 -4.71 -1.25
CA LEU A 63 -18.20 -3.69 -1.07
C LEU A 63 -18.24 -3.06 0.33
N VAL A 64 -19.40 -2.57 0.77
CA VAL A 64 -19.50 -1.84 2.05
C VAL A 64 -19.08 -2.71 3.25
N PRO A 65 -19.66 -3.91 3.48
CA PRO A 65 -19.26 -4.73 4.62
C PRO A 65 -17.80 -5.19 4.53
N VAL A 66 -17.33 -5.61 3.34
CA VAL A 66 -15.91 -5.98 3.15
C VAL A 66 -14.98 -4.82 3.46
N TRP A 67 -15.29 -3.63 2.96
CA TRP A 67 -14.47 -2.44 3.18
C TRP A 67 -14.41 -2.05 4.66
N ASN A 68 -15.53 -2.14 5.38
CA ASN A 68 -15.56 -1.86 6.81
C ASN A 68 -14.66 -2.84 7.61
N ILE A 69 -14.66 -4.13 7.24
CA ILE A 69 -13.78 -5.13 7.87
C ILE A 69 -12.31 -4.81 7.59
N ILE A 70 -11.95 -4.45 6.35
CA ILE A 70 -10.58 -4.07 6.01
C ILE A 70 -10.15 -2.81 6.79
N MET A 71 -11.02 -1.80 6.86
CA MET A 71 -10.70 -0.53 7.52
C MET A 71 -10.67 -0.62 9.06
N SER A 72 -11.28 -1.65 9.66
CA SER A 72 -11.20 -1.89 11.11
C SER A 72 -9.91 -2.62 11.54
N ALA A 73 -9.19 -3.22 10.59
CA ALA A 73 -7.98 -3.99 10.87
C ALA A 73 -6.83 -3.13 11.41
N THR A 74 -6.50 -2.00 10.76
CA THR A 74 -5.39 -1.15 11.22
C THR A 74 -5.61 -0.58 12.62
N PRO A 75 -6.78 0.01 12.96
CA PRO A 75 -7.04 0.45 14.34
C PRO A 75 -6.87 -0.67 15.37
N THR A 76 -7.39 -1.87 15.09
CA THR A 76 -7.24 -3.05 15.96
C THR A 76 -5.77 -3.41 16.17
N LEU A 77 -4.98 -3.44 15.10
CA LEU A 77 -3.56 -3.76 15.16
C LEU A 77 -2.73 -2.68 15.86
N CYS A 78 -3.04 -1.40 15.63
CA CYS A 78 -2.39 -0.27 16.29
C CYS A 78 -2.68 -0.26 17.79
N ALA A 79 -3.93 -0.49 18.20
CA ALA A 79 -4.30 -0.53 19.62
C ALA A 79 -3.61 -1.66 20.40
N ALA A 80 -3.27 -2.76 19.72
CA ALA A 80 -2.53 -3.89 20.30
C ALA A 80 -1.00 -3.73 20.22
N ALA A 81 -0.50 -2.73 19.47
CA ALA A 81 0.93 -2.54 19.29
C ALA A 81 1.54 -1.82 20.50
N ALA A 82 2.68 -2.32 20.96
CA ALA A 82 3.50 -1.57 21.90
C ALA A 82 4.03 -0.28 21.22
N PRO A 83 4.18 0.83 21.96
CA PRO A 83 4.83 2.02 21.43
C PRO A 83 6.22 1.69 20.88
N LEU A 84 6.44 1.97 19.60
CA LEU A 84 7.73 1.81 18.96
C LEU A 84 8.56 3.07 19.20
N LEU A 85 9.65 2.96 19.97
CA LEU A 85 10.68 3.98 20.03
C LEU A 85 11.58 3.85 18.81
N VAL A 86 11.15 4.45 17.71
CA VAL A 86 11.86 4.41 16.43
C VAL A 86 12.13 5.82 15.94
N ASN A 87 13.28 6.00 15.29
CA ASN A 87 13.60 7.28 14.67
C ASN A 87 12.58 7.60 13.58
N PRO A 88 12.12 8.86 13.49
CA PRO A 88 11.27 9.28 12.39
C PRO A 88 12.03 9.11 11.08
N GLY A 89 11.34 8.59 10.07
CA GLY A 89 11.79 8.71 8.70
C GLY A 89 11.58 10.12 8.17
N VAL A 90 12.06 10.36 6.95
CA VAL A 90 11.83 11.60 6.20
C VAL A 90 11.41 11.27 4.77
N VAL A 91 10.59 12.15 4.20
CA VAL A 91 10.25 12.12 2.77
C VAL A 91 11.48 12.51 1.98
N ALA A 92 12.12 11.50 1.40
CA ALA A 92 13.35 11.61 0.65
C ALA A 92 13.10 12.15 -0.77
N ARG A 93 11.98 11.76 -1.38
CA ARG A 93 11.52 12.26 -2.68
C ARG A 93 10.01 12.03 -2.84
N LEU A 94 9.35 12.92 -3.56
CA LEU A 94 7.98 12.74 -4.02
C LEU A 94 7.96 12.56 -5.54
N ASN A 95 7.15 11.63 -6.01
CA ASN A 95 7.06 11.29 -7.43
C ASN A 95 5.60 11.28 -7.90
N THR A 96 5.34 11.95 -9.02
CA THR A 96 4.04 11.97 -9.70
C THR A 96 4.19 11.65 -11.18
N GLY A 97 3.16 11.08 -11.81
CA GLY A 97 3.17 10.86 -13.25
C GLY A 97 1.82 11.05 -13.89
N SER A 98 1.81 11.29 -15.20
CA SER A 98 0.62 11.26 -16.04
C SER A 98 0.35 9.85 -16.59
N GLY A 99 0.56 8.82 -15.76
CA GLY A 99 0.18 7.44 -16.08
C GLY A 99 1.25 6.51 -16.64
N GLY A 100 2.53 6.79 -16.36
CA GLY A 100 3.63 5.89 -16.69
C GLY A 100 4.66 5.78 -15.57
N ILE A 101 5.55 4.80 -15.72
CA ILE A 101 6.81 4.70 -14.98
C ILE A 101 7.97 5.02 -15.95
N PRO A 102 9.02 5.74 -15.51
CA PRO A 102 9.22 6.29 -14.17
C PRO A 102 8.35 7.52 -13.87
N LYS A 103 8.05 7.77 -12.59
CA LYS A 103 7.40 9.01 -12.14
C LYS A 103 8.42 10.14 -11.98
N GLY A 104 8.04 11.36 -12.37
CA GLY A 104 8.87 12.55 -12.24
C GLY A 104 8.86 13.11 -10.82
N SER A 105 9.95 13.79 -10.41
CA SER A 105 10.02 14.43 -9.10
C SER A 105 9.18 15.69 -9.00
N VAL A 106 8.62 15.90 -7.81
CA VAL A 106 8.00 17.17 -7.39
C VAL A 106 8.41 17.50 -5.96
N ASP A 107 8.35 18.77 -5.57
CA ASP A 107 8.70 19.21 -4.21
C ASP A 107 7.56 19.05 -3.20
N ARG A 108 6.31 19.00 -3.71
CA ARG A 108 5.10 18.92 -2.92
C ARG A 108 4.00 18.18 -3.68
N VAL A 109 3.19 17.43 -2.95
CA VAL A 109 1.94 16.85 -3.45
C VAL A 109 0.76 17.21 -2.55
N GLU A 110 -0.42 17.31 -3.16
CA GLU A 110 -1.70 17.24 -2.46
C GLU A 110 -2.20 15.80 -2.52
N VAL A 111 -2.73 15.31 -1.41
CA VAL A 111 -3.24 13.94 -1.28
C VAL A 111 -4.68 13.99 -0.81
N ASP A 112 -5.58 13.35 -1.56
CA ASP A 112 -6.97 13.09 -1.19
C ASP A 112 -7.21 11.59 -0.92
N PHE A 113 -8.46 11.21 -0.65
CA PHE A 113 -8.82 9.81 -0.39
C PHE A 113 -8.60 8.86 -1.58
N SER A 114 -8.35 9.40 -2.77
CA SER A 114 -8.04 8.65 -4.00
C SER A 114 -6.55 8.58 -4.32
N GLY A 115 -5.70 9.33 -3.60
CA GLY A 115 -4.25 9.35 -3.77
C GLY A 115 -3.70 10.74 -4.04
N VAL A 116 -2.58 10.80 -4.77
CA VAL A 116 -1.98 12.10 -5.16
C VAL A 116 -2.86 12.79 -6.21
N VAL A 117 -3.27 14.03 -5.92
CA VAL A 117 -4.08 14.84 -6.85
C VAL A 117 -3.28 15.10 -8.13
N GLY A 118 -3.90 14.79 -9.27
CA GLY A 118 -3.29 14.94 -10.60
C GLY A 118 -2.42 13.76 -11.05
N ASP A 119 -2.16 12.77 -10.19
CA ASP A 119 -1.48 11.53 -10.56
C ASP A 119 -2.48 10.59 -11.25
N VAL A 120 -2.50 10.64 -12.57
CA VAL A 120 -3.41 9.80 -13.38
C VAL A 120 -2.83 8.41 -13.46
N GLN A 121 -3.40 7.44 -12.75
CA GLN A 121 -3.08 6.02 -12.94
C GLN A 121 -3.65 5.58 -14.31
N ALA A 122 -2.85 5.56 -15.38
CA ALA A 122 -3.33 5.25 -16.75
C ALA A 122 -3.95 3.85 -16.89
N ASN A 123 -3.64 2.93 -15.97
CA ASN A 123 -4.22 1.60 -15.94
C ASN A 123 -5.07 1.37 -14.67
N ARG A 124 -6.28 1.96 -14.65
CA ARG A 124 -7.27 1.75 -13.58
C ARG A 124 -7.84 0.33 -13.51
N LYS A 125 -7.52 -0.54 -14.46
CA LYS A 125 -7.90 -1.96 -14.40
C LYS A 125 -7.14 -2.70 -13.28
N HIS A 126 -5.94 -2.23 -12.94
CA HIS A 126 -5.06 -2.90 -11.97
C HIS A 126 -4.53 -2.00 -10.84
N HIS A 127 -4.80 -0.68 -10.87
CA HIS A 127 -4.24 0.29 -9.91
C HIS A 127 -5.22 1.43 -9.60
N GLY A 128 -4.93 2.20 -8.53
CA GLY A 128 -5.74 3.37 -8.15
C GLY A 128 -6.99 3.06 -7.32
N ARG A 129 -7.02 1.86 -6.72
CA ARG A 129 -8.05 1.44 -5.76
C ARG A 129 -7.87 2.22 -4.45
N PRO A 130 -8.91 2.45 -3.63
CA PRO A 130 -8.74 3.15 -2.36
C PRO A 130 -7.68 2.53 -1.42
N PHE A 131 -7.52 1.20 -1.43
CA PHE A 131 -6.44 0.53 -0.69
C PHE A 131 -5.06 0.62 -1.35
N GLN A 132 -4.94 1.26 -2.51
CA GLN A 132 -3.69 1.49 -3.23
C GLN A 132 -3.55 2.96 -3.61
N ALA A 133 -4.18 3.85 -2.83
CA ALA A 133 -4.21 5.28 -3.09
C ALA A 133 -2.79 5.88 -3.16
N LEU A 134 -1.88 5.36 -2.34
CA LEU A 134 -0.46 5.74 -2.37
C LEU A 134 0.43 4.52 -2.47
N SER A 135 1.59 4.69 -3.11
CA SER A 135 2.69 3.72 -3.08
C SER A 135 3.94 4.33 -2.45
N LEU A 136 4.61 3.55 -1.59
CA LEU A 136 5.79 3.96 -0.84
C LEU A 136 6.95 3.00 -1.09
N TRP A 137 8.19 3.52 -1.03
CA TRP A 137 9.41 2.72 -1.03
C TRP A 137 10.54 3.36 -0.21
N SER A 138 11.49 2.55 0.26
CA SER A 138 12.67 3.01 0.99
C SER A 138 13.82 3.32 0.03
N ARG A 139 14.50 4.44 0.27
CA ARG A 139 15.75 4.82 -0.40
C ARG A 139 16.84 3.78 -0.14
N GLU A 140 16.97 3.32 1.10
CA GLU A 140 17.96 2.32 1.52
C GLU A 140 17.76 1.00 0.77
N VAL A 141 16.51 0.59 0.56
CA VAL A 141 16.19 -0.60 -0.27
C VAL A 141 16.61 -0.38 -1.73
N ILE A 142 16.31 0.79 -2.30
CA ILE A 142 16.73 1.13 -3.67
C ILE A 142 18.26 1.09 -3.79
N GLU A 143 18.98 1.65 -2.83
CA GLU A 143 20.44 1.67 -2.79
C GLU A 143 21.04 0.28 -2.65
N ALA A 144 20.47 -0.57 -1.78
CA ALA A 144 20.90 -1.96 -1.62
C ALA A 144 20.71 -2.77 -2.92
N LEU A 145 19.55 -2.62 -3.58
CA LEU A 145 19.27 -3.26 -4.86
C LEU A 145 20.22 -2.76 -5.97
N ASN A 146 20.58 -1.48 -5.98
CA ASN A 146 21.57 -0.96 -6.91
C ASN A 146 22.99 -1.49 -6.63
N ALA A 147 23.32 -1.76 -5.37
CA ALA A 147 24.58 -2.42 -5.02
C ALA A 147 24.64 -3.87 -5.53
N GLU A 148 23.48 -4.53 -5.72
CA GLU A 148 23.35 -5.82 -6.42
C GLU A 148 23.45 -5.69 -7.96
N GLY A 149 23.58 -4.47 -8.49
CA GLY A 149 23.73 -4.19 -9.92
C GLY A 149 22.43 -3.82 -10.65
N HIS A 150 21.31 -3.64 -9.93
CA HIS A 150 20.06 -3.15 -10.51
C HIS A 150 20.17 -1.66 -10.90
N SER A 151 19.24 -1.19 -11.74
CA SER A 151 19.23 0.20 -12.25
C SER A 151 17.98 0.93 -11.78
N LEU A 152 17.87 1.12 -10.47
CA LEU A 152 16.74 1.76 -9.82
C LEU A 152 17.08 3.19 -9.42
N HIS A 153 16.08 4.06 -9.51
CA HIS A 153 16.12 5.39 -8.91
C HIS A 153 14.76 5.66 -8.26
N PRO A 154 14.66 6.59 -7.31
CA PRO A 154 13.37 7.04 -6.80
C PRO A 154 12.39 7.34 -7.94
N GLY A 155 11.15 6.90 -7.84
CA GLY A 155 10.09 6.99 -8.85
C GLY A 155 10.19 5.96 -9.98
N ALA A 156 11.29 5.20 -10.10
CA ALA A 156 11.49 4.25 -11.20
C ALA A 156 10.46 3.12 -11.19
N ALA A 157 10.09 2.65 -10.00
CA ALA A 157 9.11 1.59 -9.86
C ALA A 157 7.67 2.14 -9.90
N GLY A 158 7.49 3.45 -9.76
CA GLY A 158 6.18 4.12 -9.75
C GLY A 158 5.64 4.44 -8.37
N GLU A 159 6.46 4.35 -7.33
CA GLU A 159 6.10 4.79 -5.99
C GLU A 159 5.88 6.31 -5.95
N ASN A 160 4.90 6.75 -5.15
CA ASN A 160 4.61 8.18 -4.96
C ASN A 160 5.55 8.82 -3.95
N ILE A 161 5.96 8.06 -2.93
CA ILE A 161 6.74 8.57 -1.80
C ILE A 161 7.96 7.66 -1.62
N THR A 162 9.14 8.21 -1.82
CA THR A 162 10.39 7.58 -1.41
C THR A 162 10.77 8.13 -0.06
N VAL A 163 11.02 7.25 0.93
CA VAL A 163 11.34 7.63 2.31
C VAL A 163 12.76 7.18 2.67
N SER A 164 13.34 7.78 3.71
CA SER A 164 14.66 7.41 4.23
C SER A 164 14.73 7.59 5.75
N GLY A 165 15.68 6.92 6.39
CA GLY A 165 15.99 7.05 7.82
C GLY A 165 15.05 6.28 8.74
N ILE A 166 14.08 5.53 8.20
CA ILE A 166 13.20 4.64 8.96
C ILE A 166 13.54 3.19 8.68
N ASP A 167 13.44 2.34 9.70
CA ASP A 167 13.51 0.90 9.52
C ASP A 167 12.33 0.43 8.66
N TRP A 168 12.65 0.08 7.40
CA TRP A 168 11.66 -0.29 6.41
C TRP A 168 10.92 -1.59 6.77
N SER A 169 11.55 -2.48 7.54
CA SER A 169 10.91 -3.73 7.99
C SER A 169 9.74 -3.48 8.94
N LEU A 170 9.71 -2.34 9.62
CA LEU A 170 8.62 -1.95 10.51
C LEU A 170 7.46 -1.29 9.76
N VAL A 171 7.70 -0.70 8.59
CA VAL A 171 6.65 -0.14 7.74
C VAL A 171 6.03 -1.30 6.96
N ARG A 172 5.03 -1.95 7.53
CA ARG A 172 4.41 -3.15 6.97
C ARG A 172 2.88 -3.07 6.98
N PRO A 173 2.16 -3.87 6.18
CA PRO A 173 0.70 -3.88 6.20
C PRO A 173 0.11 -3.97 7.61
N GLY A 174 -0.99 -3.23 7.83
CA GLY A 174 -1.62 -3.12 9.14
C GLY A 174 -0.90 -2.20 10.11
N THR A 175 -0.01 -1.32 9.63
CA THR A 175 0.55 -0.20 10.41
C THR A 175 -0.04 1.12 9.93
N ARG A 176 -0.12 2.10 10.84
CA ARG A 176 -0.51 3.48 10.53
C ARG A 176 0.69 4.39 10.64
N VAL A 177 0.88 5.24 9.62
CA VAL A 177 1.93 6.26 9.62
C VAL A 177 1.36 7.62 9.24
N ARG A 178 1.96 8.67 9.79
CA ARG A 178 1.79 10.05 9.37
C ARG A 178 2.98 10.44 8.50
N VAL A 179 2.70 11.00 7.33
CA VAL A 179 3.71 11.50 6.39
C VAL A 179 3.37 12.97 6.10
N GLY A 180 4.15 13.90 6.65
CA GLY A 180 3.79 15.31 6.64
C GLY A 180 2.40 15.57 7.21
N GLY A 181 1.52 16.20 6.42
CA GLY A 181 0.13 16.47 6.80
C GLY A 181 -0.87 15.33 6.57
N VAL A 182 -0.42 14.18 6.06
CA VAL A 182 -1.27 13.06 5.64
C VAL A 182 -1.15 11.89 6.63
N VAL A 183 -2.26 11.22 6.95
CA VAL A 183 -2.24 9.96 7.70
C VAL A 183 -2.70 8.83 6.79
N ILE A 184 -1.96 7.73 6.80
CA ILE A 184 -2.17 6.57 5.92
C ILE A 184 -2.09 5.26 6.70
N ASP A 185 -2.86 4.29 6.23
CA ASP A 185 -2.77 2.89 6.66
C ASP A 185 -2.03 2.10 5.59
N ILE A 186 -0.94 1.43 5.96
CA ILE A 186 -0.27 0.50 5.05
C ILE A 186 -1.19 -0.69 4.83
N SER A 187 -1.64 -0.89 3.60
CA SER A 187 -2.74 -1.78 3.28
C SER A 187 -2.27 -3.13 2.75
N SER A 188 -1.23 -3.15 1.91
CA SER A 188 -0.74 -4.36 1.27
C SER A 188 0.68 -4.19 0.74
N TYR A 189 1.35 -5.31 0.51
CA TYR A 189 2.58 -5.33 -0.29
C TYR A 189 2.25 -5.12 -1.77
N ALA A 190 3.12 -4.44 -2.50
CA ALA A 190 2.91 -4.15 -3.90
C ALA A 190 3.52 -5.24 -4.78
N THR A 191 2.67 -6.04 -5.44
CA THR A 191 3.12 -7.03 -6.42
C THR A 191 3.91 -6.35 -7.55
N PRO A 192 5.16 -6.76 -7.82
CA PRO A 192 5.96 -6.18 -8.87
C PRO A 192 5.41 -6.58 -10.25
N CYS A 193 5.48 -5.67 -11.22
CA CYS A 193 4.92 -5.87 -12.55
C CYS A 193 6.01 -6.07 -13.60
N ARG A 194 5.68 -6.76 -14.70
CA ARG A 194 6.62 -7.02 -15.81
C ARG A 194 7.21 -5.74 -16.42
N GLN A 195 6.54 -4.60 -16.31
CA GLN A 195 7.07 -3.33 -16.80
C GLN A 195 8.38 -2.94 -16.08
N LEU A 196 8.62 -3.45 -14.86
CA LEU A 196 9.85 -3.22 -14.11
C LEU A 196 11.03 -4.08 -14.58
N ALA A 197 10.80 -5.11 -15.39
CA ALA A 197 11.83 -6.10 -15.75
C ALA A 197 13.13 -5.47 -16.29
N HIS A 198 13.05 -4.35 -17.00
CA HIS A 198 14.22 -3.67 -17.54
C HIS A 198 15.11 -2.97 -16.49
N LEU A 199 14.60 -2.79 -15.26
CA LEU A 199 15.33 -2.17 -14.14
C LEU A 199 16.13 -3.19 -13.33
N PHE A 200 15.84 -4.49 -13.50
CA PHE A 200 16.43 -5.57 -12.72
C PHE A 200 17.42 -6.39 -13.55
N VAL A 201 18.49 -6.84 -12.88
CA VAL A 201 19.48 -7.77 -13.44
C VAL A 201 18.75 -9.06 -13.81
N ASP A 202 19.12 -9.65 -14.94
CA ASP A 202 18.48 -10.84 -15.51
C ASP A 202 16.97 -10.73 -15.73
N ARG A 203 16.45 -9.49 -15.72
CA ARG A 203 15.02 -9.18 -15.76
C ARG A 203 14.22 -9.76 -14.59
N ASP A 204 14.89 -10.08 -13.48
CA ASP A 204 14.28 -10.70 -12.31
C ASP A 204 13.62 -9.67 -11.38
N PHE A 205 12.53 -9.05 -11.86
CA PHE A 205 11.72 -8.13 -11.05
C PHE A 205 11.01 -8.82 -9.88
N GLY A 206 11.02 -10.17 -9.83
CA GLY A 206 10.54 -10.95 -8.69
C GLY A 206 11.41 -10.75 -7.44
N ARG A 207 12.62 -10.20 -7.59
CA ARG A 207 13.55 -9.85 -6.50
C ARG A 207 12.91 -9.00 -5.39
N ILE A 208 11.91 -8.18 -5.72
CA ILE A 208 11.18 -7.29 -4.79
C ILE A 208 9.77 -7.80 -4.45
N HIS A 209 9.52 -9.09 -4.65
CA HIS A 209 8.25 -9.74 -4.30
C HIS A 209 8.25 -10.16 -2.83
N HIS A 210 7.11 -9.93 -2.14
CA HIS A 210 6.97 -10.26 -0.71
C HIS A 210 7.26 -11.73 -0.39
N ASP A 211 6.78 -12.68 -1.21
CA ASP A 211 7.10 -14.10 -1.01
C ASP A 211 8.62 -14.40 -0.93
N ARG A 212 9.45 -13.65 -1.68
CA ARG A 212 10.91 -13.79 -1.59
C ARG A 212 11.49 -13.10 -0.36
N ASP A 213 10.87 -12.01 0.10
CA ASP A 213 11.21 -11.38 1.36
C ASP A 213 10.94 -12.34 2.53
N LEU A 214 9.83 -13.09 2.51
CA LEU A 214 9.52 -14.13 3.50
C LEU A 214 10.56 -15.24 3.54
N GLU A 215 11.04 -15.70 2.37
CA GLU A 215 12.06 -16.75 2.27
C GLU A 215 13.44 -16.28 2.77
N SER A 216 13.79 -15.03 2.50
CA SER A 216 15.12 -14.47 2.79
C SER A 216 15.22 -13.72 4.12
N GLY A 217 14.09 -13.38 4.74
CA GLY A 217 14.02 -12.48 5.89
C GLY A 217 14.29 -11.01 5.52
N ALA A 218 14.29 -10.66 4.24
CA ALA A 218 14.49 -9.29 3.77
C ALA A 218 13.20 -8.45 3.88
N SER A 219 13.30 -7.16 3.60
CA SER A 219 12.15 -6.27 3.42
C SER A 219 12.46 -5.37 2.24
N THR A 220 12.21 -5.86 1.03
CA THR A 220 12.52 -5.15 -0.22
C THR A 220 11.27 -4.68 -0.97
N CYS A 221 10.12 -5.25 -0.63
CA CYS A 221 8.87 -4.95 -1.29
C CYS A 221 8.46 -3.47 -1.13
N ARG A 222 7.79 -2.96 -2.16
CA ARG A 222 7.07 -1.68 -2.11
C ARG A 222 5.76 -1.87 -1.37
N LEU A 223 5.23 -0.78 -0.85
CA LEU A 223 4.00 -0.80 -0.08
C LEU A 223 2.92 0.01 -0.77
N TYR A 224 1.68 -0.47 -0.63
CA TYR A 224 0.49 0.30 -0.89
C TYR A 224 -0.09 0.81 0.43
N ALA A 225 -0.79 1.95 0.34
CA ALA A 225 -1.46 2.54 1.48
C ALA A 225 -2.82 3.14 1.12
N THR A 226 -3.73 3.07 2.09
CA THR A 226 -5.01 3.78 2.11
C THR A 226 -4.83 5.13 2.79
N VAL A 227 -5.39 6.19 2.23
CA VAL A 227 -5.39 7.53 2.86
C VAL A 227 -6.53 7.61 3.86
N VAL A 228 -6.22 7.80 5.15
CA VAL A 228 -7.24 7.99 6.20
C VAL A 228 -7.45 9.46 6.57
N GLN A 229 -6.41 10.29 6.40
CA GLN A 229 -6.50 11.73 6.53
C GLN A 229 -5.78 12.42 5.35
N PRO A 230 -6.52 13.09 4.46
CA PRO A 230 -5.97 13.93 3.39
C PRO A 230 -5.09 15.08 3.89
N GLY A 231 -4.27 15.62 3.00
CA GLY A 231 -3.40 16.74 3.33
C GLY A 231 -2.34 17.01 2.29
N PHE A 232 -1.25 17.67 2.71
CA PHE A 232 -0.10 17.94 1.86
C PHE A 232 1.14 17.24 2.39
N ILE A 233 1.99 16.82 1.46
CA ILE A 233 3.31 16.27 1.75
C ILE A 233 4.33 17.09 0.98
N ARG A 234 5.44 17.44 1.63
CA ARG A 234 6.63 18.06 1.03
C ARG A 234 7.83 17.15 1.20
N VAL A 235 8.81 17.30 0.30
CA VAL A 235 10.14 16.72 0.51
C VAL A 235 10.72 17.26 1.82
N GLY A 236 11.30 16.36 2.63
CA GLY A 236 11.81 16.66 3.97
C GLY A 236 10.78 16.52 5.09
N ASP A 237 9.49 16.34 4.80
CA ASP A 237 8.48 16.09 5.84
C ASP A 237 8.79 14.79 6.60
N PRO A 238 8.45 14.72 7.90
CA PRO A 238 8.68 13.51 8.69
C PRO A 238 7.71 12.39 8.30
N LEU A 239 8.18 11.16 8.45
CA LEU A 239 7.35 9.94 8.49
C LEU A 239 7.44 9.33 9.89
N THR A 240 6.30 9.20 10.56
CA THR A 240 6.20 8.69 11.94
C THR A 240 5.08 7.69 12.08
N PHE A 241 5.29 6.63 12.87
CA PHE A 241 4.18 5.76 13.26
C PHE A 241 3.14 6.51 14.09
N VAL A 242 1.87 6.15 13.91
CA VAL A 242 0.77 6.61 14.74
C VAL A 242 0.34 5.45 15.63
N VAL A 243 0.39 5.68 16.93
CA VAL A 243 -0.22 4.84 17.96
C VAL A 243 -1.43 5.61 18.46
N ASP A 244 -2.62 5.06 18.24
CA ASP A 244 -3.89 5.60 18.73
C ASP A 244 -4.15 5.13 20.17
#